data_AF-A0A6C0LY88-F1
#
_entry.id   AF-A0A6C0LY88-F1
#
_cell.length_a   1.000
_cell.length_b   1.000
_cell.length_c   1.000
_cell.angle_alpha   90.00
_cell.angle_beta   90.00
_cell.angle_gamma   90.00
#
_symmetry.space_group_name_H-M   'P 1'
#
loop_
_entity.id
_entity.type
_entity.pdbx_description
1 polymer ?
#
loop_
_entity_poly.entity_id
_entity_poly.type
_entity_poly.pdbx_seq_one_letter_code
_entity_poly.pdbx_strand_id
1 'polypeptide(L)'
;MPTEDTFNENFFKFIDSPLKAYILGLVVFNKKDNDDIDNICVEIKLNNVKEHDNNMKCISYGYYNDLKEDEKIHYPYFNNIDMLLRCLNNVGNAKYTELSCINGIIELTITSPQIKEDIGSHLNIKDCKYSDLSDFITKCYNEDVNTCNQFVRAYIEKYASIIYDIMNITFYNEGTTKSIVKLYEIPCIVQKNINNQVIQFNSVNMIDFLGMIYSNYDCPYYNNYIYTYNNCDGKSIPCIKVFKACDDAVIPSKARYSDAGYDLTIIKEHKRLTSNTVIYDTGIKLEIPNGYYVEIVPRSSISRSGYMLANNVGIIDQGYRGNLYIALTKINDETPDITDPDNWRLPWKCCQMIVKKQIYSKLVVCNSTDIEKSDRGTGAFGSTG
;
A
#
# COMPACT_ATOMS: atom_id res chain seq x y z
N MET A 1 -26.85 31.55 19.26
CA MET A 1 -25.57 32.22 18.96
C MET A 1 -24.78 31.26 18.11
N PRO A 2 -24.28 31.63 16.91
CA PRO A 2 -23.44 30.73 16.16
C PRO A 2 -22.14 30.53 16.96
N THR A 3 -21.83 29.28 17.26
CA THR A 3 -20.54 28.89 17.83
C THR A 3 -19.45 29.37 16.88
N GLU A 4 -18.47 30.12 17.39
CA GLU A 4 -17.27 30.50 16.62
C GLU A 4 -16.74 29.26 15.91
N ASP A 5 -16.59 29.33 14.59
CA ASP A 5 -15.96 28.27 13.82
C ASP A 5 -14.50 28.17 14.28
N THR A 6 -14.21 27.25 15.19
CA THR A 6 -12.86 27.08 15.76
C THR A 6 -11.99 26.28 14.79
N PHE A 7 -11.54 26.93 13.72
CA PHE A 7 -10.51 26.37 12.83
C PHE A 7 -9.13 26.42 13.50
N ASN A 8 -8.23 25.53 13.10
CA ASN A 8 -6.82 25.66 13.48
C ASN A 8 -6.12 26.62 12.51
N GLU A 9 -6.07 27.90 12.88
CA GLU A 9 -5.45 28.98 12.09
C GLU A 9 -4.00 28.71 11.69
N ASN A 10 -3.28 27.84 12.42
CA ASN A 10 -1.89 27.52 12.14
C ASN A 10 -1.71 26.14 11.47
N PHE A 11 -2.80 25.52 10.99
CA PHE A 11 -2.75 24.16 10.45
C PHE A 11 -1.75 24.04 9.29
N PHE A 12 -1.73 25.01 8.38
CA PHE A 12 -0.82 25.05 7.23
C PHE A 12 0.41 25.92 7.43
N LYS A 13 0.69 26.40 8.65
CA LYS A 13 1.91 27.18 8.90
C LYS A 13 3.18 26.43 8.45
N PHE A 14 3.19 25.11 8.65
CA PHE A 14 4.21 24.19 8.14
C PHE A 14 3.55 22.93 7.58
N ILE A 15 4.11 22.38 6.50
CA ILE A 15 3.73 21.08 5.93
C ILE A 15 4.70 20.02 6.46
N ASP A 16 4.58 19.74 7.75
CA ASP A 16 5.52 18.92 8.55
C ASP A 16 4.96 17.54 8.90
N SER A 17 3.84 17.14 8.29
CA SER A 17 3.25 15.82 8.50
C SER A 17 2.53 15.30 7.25
N PRO A 18 2.48 13.96 7.08
CA PRO A 18 1.75 13.31 6.00
C PRO A 18 0.28 13.78 5.89
N LEU A 19 -0.39 13.93 7.04
CA LEU A 19 -1.77 14.43 7.12
C LEU A 19 -1.90 15.83 6.51
N LYS A 20 -1.06 16.79 6.93
CA LYS A 20 -1.14 18.17 6.44
C LYS A 20 -0.86 18.24 4.94
N ALA A 21 0.14 17.50 4.44
CA ALA A 21 0.43 17.43 3.02
C ALA A 21 -0.72 16.85 2.19
N TYR A 22 -1.36 15.80 2.71
CA TYR A 22 -2.54 15.23 2.07
C TYR A 22 -3.70 16.22 1.99
N ILE A 23 -4.03 16.88 3.11
CA ILE A 23 -5.14 17.86 3.17
C ILE A 23 -4.83 19.07 2.29
N LEU A 24 -3.58 19.55 2.26
CA LEU A 24 -3.15 20.60 1.33
C LEU A 24 -3.39 20.18 -0.12
N GLY A 25 -2.94 18.98 -0.52
CA GLY A 25 -3.16 18.46 -1.87
C GLY A 25 -4.64 18.35 -2.23
N LEU A 26 -5.47 17.85 -1.31
CA LEU A 26 -6.92 17.77 -1.53
C LEU A 26 -7.55 19.14 -1.78
N VAL A 27 -7.19 20.15 -0.98
CA VAL A 27 -7.67 21.53 -1.15
C VAL A 27 -7.26 22.09 -2.51
N VAL A 28 -6.00 21.93 -2.89
CA VAL A 28 -5.42 22.54 -4.09
C VAL A 28 -5.98 21.91 -5.37
N PHE A 29 -6.06 20.58 -5.43
CA PHE A 29 -6.45 19.87 -6.65
C PHE A 29 -7.97 19.74 -6.83
N ASN A 30 -8.76 20.08 -5.81
CA ASN A 30 -10.22 20.04 -5.85
C ASN A 30 -10.89 21.41 -5.68
N LYS A 31 -10.12 22.51 -5.75
CA LYS A 31 -10.66 23.87 -5.74
C LYS A 31 -11.63 24.09 -6.91
N LYS A 32 -12.78 24.72 -6.64
CA LYS A 32 -13.74 25.15 -7.67
C LYS A 32 -13.19 26.36 -8.42
N ASP A 33 -13.41 26.38 -9.73
CA ASP A 33 -12.87 27.44 -10.60
C ASP A 33 -13.59 28.78 -10.46
N ASN A 34 -14.81 28.88 -9.88
CA ASN A 34 -15.67 30.03 -10.19
C ASN A 34 -16.67 30.62 -9.18
N ASP A 35 -16.74 30.25 -7.89
CA ASP A 35 -17.93 30.66 -7.09
C ASP A 35 -17.71 31.64 -5.93
N ASP A 36 -16.47 31.95 -5.54
CA ASP A 36 -16.22 32.94 -4.49
C ASP A 36 -14.78 33.50 -4.59
N ILE A 37 -14.63 34.81 -4.78
CA ILE A 37 -13.30 35.46 -4.82
C ILE A 37 -12.72 35.52 -3.40
N ASP A 38 -13.57 35.55 -2.38
CA ASP A 38 -13.15 35.77 -1.01
C ASP A 38 -12.83 34.46 -0.28
N ASN A 39 -13.36 33.32 -0.73
CA ASN A 39 -13.21 32.02 -0.05
C ASN A 39 -12.61 30.94 -0.95
N ILE A 40 -11.92 29.97 -0.36
CA ILE A 40 -11.51 28.76 -1.09
C ILE A 40 -12.62 27.72 -0.94
N CYS A 41 -13.31 27.45 -2.04
CA CYS A 41 -14.34 26.40 -2.14
C CYS A 41 -13.75 25.15 -2.81
N VAL A 42 -13.90 24.00 -2.17
CA VAL A 42 -13.33 22.71 -2.60
C VAL A 42 -14.45 21.68 -2.71
N GLU A 43 -14.42 20.85 -3.77
CA GLU A 43 -15.35 19.74 -3.96
C GLU A 43 -14.62 18.43 -4.23
N ILE A 44 -14.68 17.52 -3.26
CA ILE A 44 -14.08 16.19 -3.34
C ILE A 44 -15.19 15.19 -3.65
N LYS A 45 -15.11 14.56 -4.81
CA LYS A 45 -16.07 13.52 -5.23
C LYS A 45 -15.78 12.21 -4.49
N LEU A 46 -16.82 11.63 -3.91
CA LEU A 46 -16.78 10.29 -3.33
C LEU A 46 -17.34 9.30 -4.35
N ASN A 47 -16.60 8.22 -4.59
CA ASN A 47 -17.00 7.17 -5.50
C ASN A 47 -18.02 6.25 -4.80
N ASN A 48 -18.84 5.53 -5.58
CA ASN A 48 -19.66 4.46 -5.03
C ASN A 48 -18.88 3.15 -4.95
N VAL A 49 -19.33 2.23 -4.09
CA VAL A 49 -18.76 0.88 -3.97
C VAL A 49 -19.81 -0.12 -4.41
N LYS A 50 -19.44 -1.10 -5.25
CA LYS A 50 -20.36 -2.18 -5.62
C LYS A 50 -20.70 -3.03 -4.40
N GLU A 51 -21.97 -3.41 -4.27
CA GLU A 51 -22.43 -4.30 -3.22
C GLU A 51 -21.75 -5.67 -3.35
N HIS A 52 -21.22 -6.19 -2.24
CA HIS A 52 -20.43 -7.43 -2.22
C HIS A 52 -21.17 -8.63 -2.83
N ASP A 53 -22.49 -8.72 -2.61
CA ASP A 53 -23.32 -9.85 -3.06
C ASP A 53 -24.10 -9.56 -4.35
N ASN A 54 -24.10 -8.32 -4.83
CA ASN A 54 -24.82 -7.91 -6.03
C ASN A 54 -24.06 -6.84 -6.81
N ASN A 55 -23.33 -7.27 -7.84
CA ASN A 55 -22.57 -6.40 -8.74
C ASN A 55 -23.39 -5.33 -9.48
N MET A 56 -24.73 -5.37 -9.41
CA MET A 56 -25.62 -4.36 -9.99
C MET A 56 -26.07 -3.27 -9.01
N LYS A 57 -25.83 -3.42 -7.71
CA LYS A 57 -26.18 -2.41 -6.71
C LYS A 57 -24.93 -1.67 -6.24
N CYS A 58 -25.03 -0.35 -6.17
CA CYS A 58 -23.98 0.53 -5.67
C CYS A 58 -24.37 1.08 -4.31
N ILE A 59 -23.40 1.19 -3.40
CA ILE A 59 -23.54 1.76 -2.07
C ILE A 59 -22.91 3.16 -2.08
N SER A 60 -23.65 4.16 -1.57
CA SER A 60 -23.15 5.51 -1.32
C SER A 60 -22.73 5.69 0.14
N TYR A 61 -22.03 6.80 0.44
CA TYR A 61 -21.62 7.09 1.82
C TYR A 61 -22.81 7.35 2.75
N GLY A 62 -23.86 8.02 2.26
CA GLY A 62 -25.08 8.21 3.04
C GLY A 62 -25.70 6.89 3.47
N TYR A 63 -25.85 5.94 2.53
CA TYR A 63 -26.33 4.60 2.87
C TYR A 63 -25.39 3.84 3.81
N TYR A 64 -24.08 3.97 3.63
CA TYR A 64 -23.09 3.38 4.54
C TYR A 64 -23.26 3.87 5.99
N ASN A 65 -23.61 5.14 6.20
CA ASN A 65 -23.84 5.66 7.55
C ASN A 65 -25.06 5.04 8.24
N ASP A 66 -26.05 4.60 7.46
CA ASP A 66 -27.26 3.94 7.95
C ASP A 66 -27.07 2.43 8.23
N LEU A 67 -25.95 1.84 7.78
CA LEU A 67 -25.63 0.43 8.02
C LEU A 67 -25.29 0.15 9.49
N LYS A 68 -25.51 -1.09 9.92
CA LYS A 68 -25.00 -1.57 11.21
C LYS A 68 -23.47 -1.76 11.16
N GLU A 69 -22.81 -1.66 12.32
CA GLU A 69 -21.35 -1.78 12.41
C GLU A 69 -20.80 -3.11 11.88
N ASP A 70 -21.54 -4.20 12.03
CA ASP A 70 -21.18 -5.52 11.49
C ASP A 70 -21.33 -5.60 9.96
N GLU A 71 -22.13 -4.74 9.34
CA GLU A 71 -22.30 -4.66 7.88
C GLU A 71 -21.25 -3.72 7.25
N LYS A 72 -20.84 -2.68 7.97
CA LYS A 72 -19.82 -1.70 7.52
C LYS A 72 -18.47 -2.33 7.17
N ILE A 73 -18.14 -3.48 7.77
CA ILE A 73 -16.89 -4.22 7.48
C ILE A 73 -16.76 -4.63 6.01
N HIS A 74 -17.88 -4.73 5.29
CA HIS A 74 -17.92 -5.08 3.87
C HIS A 74 -17.64 -3.89 2.95
N TYR A 75 -17.57 -2.67 3.49
CA TYR A 75 -17.38 -1.43 2.72
C TYR A 75 -16.21 -0.59 3.27
N PRO A 76 -14.99 -1.14 3.34
CA PRO A 76 -13.85 -0.49 3.98
C PRO A 76 -13.45 0.87 3.38
N TYR A 77 -13.94 1.18 2.17
CA TYR A 77 -13.75 2.48 1.52
C TYR A 77 -14.28 3.64 2.36
N PHE A 78 -15.45 3.43 2.97
CA PHE A 78 -16.18 4.48 3.67
C PHE A 78 -15.73 4.65 5.13
N ASN A 79 -15.03 3.66 5.70
CA ASN A 79 -14.62 3.64 7.12
C ASN A 79 -13.87 4.88 7.59
N ASN A 80 -13.18 5.57 6.67
CA ASN A 80 -12.32 6.70 7.00
C ASN A 80 -12.86 8.06 6.52
N ILE A 81 -14.06 8.12 5.92
CA ILE A 81 -14.62 9.39 5.44
C ILE A 81 -14.96 10.34 6.59
N ASP A 82 -15.48 9.83 7.72
CA ASP A 82 -15.69 10.66 8.91
C ASP A 82 -14.39 11.25 9.45
N MET A 83 -13.30 10.49 9.41
CA MET A 83 -11.97 10.98 9.79
C MET A 83 -11.50 12.07 8.82
N LEU A 84 -11.70 11.88 7.51
CA LEU A 84 -11.42 12.91 6.51
C LEU A 84 -12.21 14.19 6.78
N LEU A 85 -13.52 14.10 7.04
CA LEU A 85 -14.38 15.23 7.38
C LEU A 85 -13.87 15.97 8.61
N ARG A 86 -13.47 15.24 9.67
CA ARG A 86 -12.86 15.85 10.87
C ARG A 86 -11.55 16.56 10.55
N CYS A 87 -10.70 15.96 9.71
CA CYS A 87 -9.45 16.59 9.30
C CYS A 87 -9.67 17.86 8.47
N LEU A 88 -10.62 17.85 7.54
CA LEU A 88 -10.98 19.01 6.73
C LEU A 88 -11.63 20.11 7.59
N ASN A 89 -12.40 19.73 8.62
CA ASN A 89 -12.97 20.67 9.58
C ASN A 89 -11.92 21.42 10.43
N ASN A 90 -10.67 20.97 10.45
CA ASN A 90 -9.58 21.75 11.06
C ASN A 90 -9.17 22.98 10.23
N VAL A 91 -9.50 23.01 8.93
CA VAL A 91 -9.04 24.07 8.01
C VAL A 91 -10.17 24.93 7.43
N GLY A 92 -11.42 24.50 7.57
CA GLY A 92 -12.59 25.23 7.09
C GLY A 92 -13.87 24.46 7.40
N ASN A 93 -15.00 24.92 6.92
CA ASN A 93 -16.27 24.23 7.14
C ASN A 93 -16.44 23.11 6.10
N ALA A 94 -16.30 21.86 6.53
CA ALA A 94 -16.42 20.68 5.71
C ALA A 94 -17.70 19.89 6.00
N LYS A 95 -18.48 19.62 4.95
CA LYS A 95 -19.72 18.85 5.03
C LYS A 95 -19.82 17.83 3.90
N TYR A 96 -20.50 16.73 4.18
CA TYR A 96 -20.92 15.78 3.16
C TYR A 96 -22.29 16.18 2.59
N THR A 97 -22.41 16.15 1.26
CA THR A 97 -23.66 16.39 0.54
C THR A 97 -23.92 15.21 -0.39
N GLU A 98 -25.08 14.55 -0.22
CA GLU A 98 -25.56 13.53 -1.14
C GLU A 98 -26.12 14.22 -2.40
N LEU A 99 -25.56 13.93 -3.58
CA LEU A 99 -26.06 14.49 -4.85
C LEU A 99 -27.12 13.60 -5.48
N SER A 100 -27.03 12.28 -5.28
CA SER A 100 -27.95 11.27 -5.82
C SER A 100 -27.81 9.98 -5.00
N CYS A 101 -28.68 8.99 -5.21
CA CYS A 101 -28.60 7.69 -4.55
C CYS A 101 -27.28 6.91 -4.75
N ILE A 102 -26.39 7.37 -5.65
CA ILE A 102 -25.12 6.71 -5.98
C ILE A 102 -23.90 7.63 -5.93
N ASN A 103 -24.07 8.93 -5.64
CA ASN A 103 -22.96 9.90 -5.67
C ASN A 103 -23.07 10.89 -4.51
N GLY A 104 -21.96 11.08 -3.81
CA GLY A 104 -21.80 12.09 -2.77
C GLY A 104 -20.56 12.94 -2.99
N ILE A 105 -20.58 14.14 -2.43
CA ILE A 105 -19.44 15.06 -2.43
C ILE A 105 -19.13 15.51 -1.00
N ILE A 106 -17.85 15.77 -0.74
CA ILE A 106 -17.45 16.58 0.40
C ILE A 106 -17.21 17.99 -0.11
N GLU A 107 -17.93 18.94 0.46
CA GLU A 107 -17.78 20.36 0.23
C GLU A 107 -17.00 20.97 1.39
N LEU A 108 -15.92 21.69 1.08
CA LEU A 108 -15.15 22.45 2.07
C LEU A 108 -15.12 23.92 1.67
N THR A 109 -15.40 24.79 2.63
CA THR A 109 -15.27 26.25 2.49
C THR A 109 -14.27 26.78 3.51
N ILE A 110 -13.15 27.32 3.03
CA ILE A 110 -12.11 27.96 3.87
C ILE A 110 -12.31 29.47 3.82
N THR A 111 -12.65 30.05 4.97
CA THR A 111 -12.87 31.50 5.13
C THR A 111 -11.71 32.21 5.82
N SER A 112 -10.90 31.48 6.61
CA SER A 112 -9.75 32.04 7.34
C SER A 112 -8.74 32.74 6.39
N PRO A 113 -8.41 34.03 6.62
CA PRO A 113 -7.35 34.72 5.89
C PRO A 113 -5.98 34.08 6.06
N GLN A 114 -5.62 33.64 7.28
CA GLN A 114 -4.32 33.06 7.58
C GLN A 114 -4.11 31.74 6.82
N ILE A 115 -5.11 30.85 6.85
CA ILE A 115 -5.04 29.56 6.16
C ILE A 115 -4.90 29.76 4.64
N LYS A 116 -5.61 30.74 4.07
CA LYS A 116 -5.47 31.10 2.64
C LYS A 116 -4.07 31.63 2.30
N GLU A 117 -3.51 32.48 3.15
CA GLU A 117 -2.15 33.01 2.99
C GLU A 117 -1.11 31.89 3.08
N ASP A 118 -1.22 31.01 4.07
CA ASP A 118 -0.34 29.85 4.25
C ASP A 118 -0.33 28.96 2.99
N ILE A 119 -1.51 28.60 2.47
CA ILE A 119 -1.64 27.80 1.23
C ILE A 119 -0.94 28.48 0.04
N GLY A 120 -1.20 29.78 -0.14
CA GLY A 120 -0.60 30.57 -1.23
C GLY A 120 0.93 30.62 -1.12
N SER A 121 1.46 30.75 0.09
CA SER A 121 2.90 30.84 0.36
C SER A 121 3.65 29.55 0.04
N HIS A 122 3.09 28.38 0.35
CA HIS A 122 3.74 27.08 0.13
C HIS A 122 3.87 26.73 -1.34
N LEU A 123 2.86 27.08 -2.13
CA LEU A 123 2.72 26.61 -3.50
C LEU A 123 3.13 27.67 -4.53
N ASN A 124 3.57 28.85 -4.06
CA ASN A 124 3.95 29.99 -4.90
C ASN A 124 2.89 30.32 -5.96
N ILE A 125 1.61 30.24 -5.56
CA ILE A 125 0.46 30.39 -6.45
C ILE A 125 0.14 31.89 -6.57
N LYS A 126 0.35 32.47 -7.76
CA LYS A 126 -0.38 33.67 -8.19
C LYS A 126 -1.69 33.22 -8.88
N ASP A 127 -2.82 33.79 -8.46
CA ASP A 127 -4.15 33.62 -9.10
C ASP A 127 -4.71 32.20 -9.18
N CYS A 128 -4.40 31.32 -8.22
CA CYS A 128 -4.98 29.97 -8.11
C CYS A 128 -4.82 29.06 -9.34
N LYS A 129 -3.83 29.32 -10.20
CA LYS A 129 -3.40 28.39 -11.26
C LYS A 129 -2.05 27.79 -10.87
N TYR A 130 -2.04 26.53 -10.45
CA TYR A 130 -0.81 25.79 -10.22
C TYR A 130 -0.11 25.58 -11.57
N SER A 131 0.81 26.48 -11.94
CA SER A 131 1.50 26.35 -13.22
C SER A 131 2.68 25.40 -13.14
N ASP A 132 3.28 25.19 -11.96
CA ASP A 132 4.41 24.27 -11.75
C ASP A 132 4.53 23.86 -10.27
N LEU A 133 4.50 22.56 -9.97
CA LEU A 133 4.65 22.00 -8.62
C LEU A 133 6.06 21.44 -8.36
N SER A 134 6.99 21.56 -9.33
CA SER A 134 8.32 20.93 -9.27
C SER A 134 9.10 21.30 -8.03
N ASP A 135 9.15 22.60 -7.71
CA ASP A 135 9.93 23.11 -6.58
C ASP A 135 9.34 22.63 -5.25
N PHE A 136 8.01 22.68 -5.11
CA PHE A 136 7.32 22.20 -3.92
C PHE A 136 7.53 20.70 -3.72
N ILE A 137 7.32 19.89 -4.76
CA ILE A 137 7.50 18.43 -4.70
C ILE A 137 8.95 18.09 -4.35
N THR A 138 9.92 18.74 -5.01
CA THR A 138 11.35 18.49 -4.76
C THR A 138 11.74 18.89 -3.34
N LYS A 139 11.30 20.06 -2.87
CA LYS A 139 11.56 20.53 -1.50
C LYS A 139 10.93 19.59 -0.47
N CYS A 140 9.65 19.28 -0.62
CA CYS A 140 8.90 18.42 0.30
C CYS A 140 9.51 17.02 0.37
N TYR A 141 9.94 16.46 -0.77
CA TYR A 141 10.60 15.15 -0.81
C TYR A 141 11.95 15.12 -0.10
N ASN A 142 12.74 16.18 -0.24
CA ASN A 142 14.03 16.30 0.43
C ASN A 142 13.89 16.48 1.95
N GLU A 143 12.77 17.05 2.41
CA GLU A 143 12.46 17.22 3.83
C GLU A 143 11.91 15.93 4.45
N ASP A 144 10.85 15.37 3.87
CA ASP A 144 10.28 14.07 4.27
C ASP A 144 9.56 13.38 3.10
N VAL A 145 10.08 12.23 2.70
CA VAL A 145 9.56 11.43 1.58
C VAL A 145 8.09 11.06 1.80
N ASN A 146 7.70 10.70 3.01
CA ASN A 146 6.33 10.26 3.28
C ASN A 146 5.33 11.42 3.16
N THR A 147 5.69 12.59 3.67
CA THR A 147 4.92 13.83 3.54
C THR A 147 4.74 14.21 2.07
N CYS A 148 5.81 14.16 1.27
CA CYS A 148 5.71 14.39 -0.17
C CYS A 148 4.81 13.37 -0.87
N ASN A 149 4.95 12.09 -0.54
CA ASN A 149 4.14 11.02 -1.10
C ASN A 149 2.64 11.26 -0.87
N GLN A 150 2.24 11.77 0.30
CA GLN A 150 0.84 12.09 0.55
C GLN A 150 0.33 13.29 -0.27
N PHE A 151 1.14 14.33 -0.50
CA PHE A 151 0.74 15.41 -1.41
C PHE A 151 0.57 14.91 -2.84
N VAL A 152 1.55 14.13 -3.34
CA VAL A 152 1.47 13.51 -4.68
C VAL A 152 0.26 12.59 -4.76
N ARG A 153 -0.02 11.81 -3.72
CA ARG A 153 -1.19 10.94 -3.66
C ARG A 153 -2.50 11.70 -3.90
N ALA A 154 -2.71 12.85 -3.27
CA ALA A 154 -3.91 13.66 -3.51
C ALA A 154 -4.02 14.11 -4.98
N TYR A 155 -2.88 14.38 -5.65
CA TYR A 155 -2.86 14.65 -7.10
C TYR A 155 -3.28 13.42 -7.92
N ILE A 156 -2.71 12.26 -7.62
CA ILE A 156 -3.01 11.00 -8.31
C ILE A 156 -4.50 10.65 -8.15
N GLU A 157 -5.06 10.77 -6.95
CA GLU A 157 -6.47 10.49 -6.70
C GLU A 157 -7.41 11.41 -7.50
N LYS A 158 -6.95 12.60 -7.92
CA LYS A 158 -7.71 13.53 -8.76
C LYS A 158 -7.52 13.29 -10.25
N TYR A 159 -6.29 13.08 -10.71
CA TYR A 159 -5.92 13.13 -12.13
C TYR A 159 -5.54 11.78 -12.74
N ALA A 160 -5.56 10.70 -11.96
CA ALA A 160 -5.27 9.36 -12.45
C ALA A 160 -6.54 8.60 -12.86
N SER A 161 -6.38 7.72 -13.85
CA SER A 161 -7.37 6.72 -14.23
C SER A 161 -6.68 5.38 -14.45
N ILE A 162 -7.30 4.29 -14.02
CA ILE A 162 -6.80 2.93 -14.23
C ILE A 162 -7.75 2.21 -15.19
N ILE A 163 -7.20 1.73 -16.31
CA ILE A 163 -7.94 1.01 -17.35
C ILE A 163 -7.09 -0.19 -17.78
N TYR A 164 -7.61 -1.42 -17.66
CA TYR A 164 -6.92 -2.66 -18.04
C TYR A 164 -5.45 -2.71 -17.56
N ASP A 165 -5.24 -2.55 -16.25
CA ASP A 165 -3.94 -2.67 -15.59
C ASP A 165 -2.93 -1.56 -15.95
N ILE A 166 -3.42 -0.49 -16.58
CA ILE A 166 -2.64 0.68 -16.99
C ILE A 166 -3.18 1.89 -16.23
N MET A 167 -2.30 2.53 -15.45
CA MET A 167 -2.58 3.80 -14.81
C MET A 167 -2.07 4.94 -15.67
N ASN A 168 -2.97 5.86 -16.02
CA ASN A 168 -2.67 7.09 -16.74
C ASN A 168 -2.87 8.27 -15.81
N ILE A 169 -1.84 9.09 -15.63
CA ILE A 169 -1.89 10.30 -14.79
C ILE A 169 -1.66 11.51 -15.68
N THR A 170 -2.62 12.43 -15.68
CA THR A 170 -2.55 13.66 -16.49
C THR A 170 -1.84 14.76 -15.72
N PHE A 171 -0.84 15.38 -16.34
CA PHE A 171 -0.08 16.53 -15.85
C PHE A 171 -0.19 17.71 -16.80
N TYR A 172 -0.38 18.92 -16.27
CA TYR A 172 -0.52 20.13 -17.07
C TYR A 172 0.75 20.99 -17.16
N ASN A 173 1.85 20.54 -16.53
CA ASN A 173 3.14 21.20 -16.55
C ASN A 173 4.29 20.21 -16.75
N GLU A 174 5.22 20.53 -17.65
CA GLU A 174 6.35 19.65 -17.99
C GLU A 174 7.39 19.49 -16.88
N GLY A 175 7.67 20.54 -16.12
CA GLY A 175 8.56 20.47 -14.96
C GLY A 175 8.05 19.48 -13.93
N THR A 176 6.75 19.56 -13.61
CA THR A 176 6.10 18.70 -12.62
C THR A 176 6.16 17.24 -13.07
N THR A 177 5.87 16.95 -14.35
CA THR A 177 6.02 15.61 -14.92
C THR A 177 7.45 15.09 -14.75
N LYS A 178 8.47 15.90 -15.11
CA LYS A 178 9.88 15.51 -14.97
C LYS A 178 10.26 15.26 -13.52
N SER A 179 9.77 16.08 -12.60
CA SER A 179 10.00 15.92 -11.16
C SER A 179 9.44 14.61 -10.65
N ILE A 180 8.20 14.25 -11.03
CA ILE A 180 7.59 12.96 -10.67
C ILE A 180 8.39 11.78 -11.24
N VAL A 181 8.75 11.81 -12.54
CA VAL A 181 9.53 10.73 -13.15
C VAL A 181 10.89 10.54 -12.46
N LYS A 182 11.58 11.65 -12.17
CA LYS A 182 12.87 11.64 -11.49
C LYS A 182 12.77 11.16 -10.04
N LEU A 183 11.70 11.52 -9.33
CA LEU A 183 11.54 11.27 -7.91
C LEU A 183 11.25 9.79 -7.61
N TYR A 184 10.41 9.15 -8.41
CA TYR A 184 10.04 7.75 -8.17
C TYR A 184 10.94 6.75 -8.91
N GLU A 185 11.61 7.15 -9.99
CA GLU A 185 12.51 6.30 -10.79
C GLU A 185 11.88 4.96 -11.26
N ILE A 186 10.54 4.93 -11.37
CA ILE A 186 9.80 3.77 -11.85
C ILE A 186 9.66 3.87 -13.37
N PRO A 187 9.94 2.78 -14.12
CA PRO A 187 9.76 2.77 -15.56
C PRO A 187 8.33 3.15 -15.97
N CYS A 188 8.21 4.18 -16.80
CA CYS A 188 6.94 4.72 -17.29
C CYS A 188 7.07 5.20 -18.73
N ILE A 189 5.92 5.42 -19.37
CA ILE A 189 5.83 6.06 -20.69
C ILE A 189 5.30 7.46 -20.48
N VAL A 190 5.99 8.47 -21.03
CA VAL A 190 5.52 9.85 -21.00
C VAL A 190 5.02 10.23 -22.39
N GLN A 191 3.72 10.49 -22.51
CA GLN A 191 3.09 10.96 -23.75
C GLN A 191 2.87 12.47 -23.66
N LYS A 192 3.29 13.22 -24.68
CA LYS A 192 3.07 14.67 -24.76
C LYS A 192 1.87 14.94 -25.66
N ASN A 193 0.87 15.65 -25.14
CA ASN A 193 -0.27 16.18 -25.89
C ASN A 193 -0.16 17.71 -26.00
N ILE A 194 -1.11 18.33 -26.71
CA ILE A 194 -1.11 19.77 -26.99
C ILE A 194 -1.10 20.61 -25.69
N ASN A 195 -1.91 20.22 -24.71
CA ASN A 195 -2.12 21.01 -23.47
C ASN A 195 -1.69 20.28 -22.19
N ASN A 196 -1.22 19.04 -22.28
CA ASN A 196 -0.87 18.22 -21.12
C ASN A 196 0.14 17.13 -21.47
N GLN A 197 0.63 16.44 -20.44
CA GLN A 197 1.42 15.23 -20.54
C GLN A 197 0.74 14.13 -19.76
N VAL A 198 0.86 12.89 -20.23
CA VAL A 198 0.34 11.72 -19.53
C VAL A 198 1.51 10.83 -19.16
N ILE A 199 1.66 10.57 -17.86
CA ILE A 199 2.54 9.50 -17.38
C ILE A 199 1.71 8.22 -17.32
N GLN A 200 2.20 7.19 -18.00
CA GLN A 200 1.60 5.88 -18.03
C GLN A 200 2.47 4.86 -17.30
N PHE A 201 1.90 4.21 -16.29
CA PHE A 201 2.49 3.08 -15.59
C PHE A 201 1.73 1.79 -15.93
N ASN A 202 2.44 0.75 -16.36
CA ASN A 202 1.84 -0.52 -16.77
C ASN A 202 2.06 -1.59 -15.71
N SER A 203 1.01 -2.34 -15.38
CA SER A 203 1.05 -3.57 -14.58
C SER A 203 1.90 -3.43 -13.30
N VAL A 204 3.05 -4.10 -13.21
CA VAL A 204 3.93 -4.07 -12.02
C VAL A 204 4.47 -2.68 -11.68
N ASN A 205 4.70 -1.83 -12.69
CA ASN A 205 5.19 -0.47 -12.45
C ASN A 205 4.12 0.41 -11.80
N MET A 206 2.85 0.18 -12.15
CA MET A 206 1.73 0.83 -11.47
C MET A 206 1.66 0.40 -10.01
N ILE A 207 1.79 -0.91 -9.75
CA ILE A 207 1.79 -1.46 -8.39
C ILE A 207 2.92 -0.88 -7.55
N ASP A 208 4.12 -0.80 -8.12
CA ASP A 208 5.28 -0.22 -7.43
C ASP A 208 5.07 1.25 -7.09
N PHE A 209 4.54 2.04 -8.03
CA PHE A 209 4.29 3.46 -7.83
C PHE A 209 3.19 3.70 -6.79
N LEU A 210 2.07 2.99 -6.91
CA LEU A 210 0.99 3.05 -5.93
C LEU A 210 1.47 2.59 -4.56
N GLY A 211 2.27 1.54 -4.49
CA GLY A 211 2.88 1.08 -3.26
C GLY A 211 3.72 2.17 -2.58
N MET A 212 4.50 2.94 -3.34
CA MET A 212 5.28 4.06 -2.77
C MET A 212 4.38 5.15 -2.19
N ILE A 213 3.38 5.63 -2.94
CA ILE A 213 2.56 6.77 -2.51
C ILE A 213 1.48 6.43 -1.47
N TYR A 214 1.09 5.15 -1.37
CA TYR A 214 0.15 4.64 -0.37
C TYR A 214 0.84 3.89 0.79
N SER A 215 2.17 3.85 0.83
CA SER A 215 2.91 3.27 1.97
C SER A 215 2.80 4.15 3.21
N ASN A 216 2.75 3.51 4.39
CA ASN A 216 2.49 4.09 5.71
C ASN A 216 1.03 4.54 5.94
N TYR A 217 0.37 3.83 6.86
CA TYR A 217 -1.08 3.78 7.05
C TYR A 217 -1.67 4.93 7.91
N ASP A 218 -0.95 6.02 8.13
CA ASP A 218 -1.40 7.12 9.00
C ASP A 218 -2.16 8.23 8.24
N CYS A 219 -2.86 7.88 7.16
CA CYS A 219 -3.57 8.83 6.30
C CYS A 219 -5.10 8.76 6.52
N PRO A 220 -5.81 9.90 6.61
CA PRO A 220 -7.19 9.96 7.06
C PRO A 220 -8.24 9.44 6.07
N TYR A 221 -7.87 9.07 4.84
CA TYR A 221 -8.80 8.58 3.82
C TYR A 221 -8.10 7.63 2.86
N TYR A 222 -8.84 6.76 2.20
CA TYR A 222 -8.35 5.78 1.22
C TYR A 222 -9.23 5.81 -0.03
N ASN A 223 -8.66 6.15 -1.19
CA ASN A 223 -9.37 5.98 -2.46
C ASN A 223 -9.29 4.51 -2.90
N ASN A 224 -10.30 3.73 -2.55
CA ASN A 224 -10.31 2.29 -2.78
C ASN A 224 -10.22 1.90 -4.26
N TYR A 225 -10.69 2.71 -5.22
CA TYR A 225 -10.58 2.37 -6.64
C TYR A 225 -9.13 2.19 -7.12
N ILE A 226 -8.22 2.98 -6.55
CA ILE A 226 -6.80 2.94 -6.88
C ILE A 226 -6.09 1.93 -5.97
N TYR A 227 -6.53 1.79 -4.73
CA TYR A 227 -5.87 0.95 -3.73
C TYR A 227 -6.24 -0.55 -3.81
N THR A 228 -7.49 -0.91 -4.14
CA THR A 228 -7.94 -2.31 -4.17
C THR A 228 -7.53 -3.07 -5.42
N TYR A 229 -6.87 -2.43 -6.39
CA TYR A 229 -6.37 -3.11 -7.59
C TYR A 229 -5.46 -4.32 -7.23
N ASN A 230 -4.73 -4.27 -6.11
CA ASN A 230 -3.92 -5.40 -5.63
C ASN A 230 -4.66 -6.38 -4.70
N ASN A 231 -5.86 -6.02 -4.22
CA ASN A 231 -6.62 -6.78 -3.21
C ASN A 231 -8.04 -7.04 -3.71
N CYS A 232 -8.12 -7.78 -4.81
CA CYS A 232 -9.30 -8.03 -5.66
C CYS A 232 -10.53 -8.68 -4.96
N ASP A 233 -10.58 -8.78 -3.64
CA ASP A 233 -11.72 -9.31 -2.90
C ASP A 233 -12.39 -8.29 -1.95
N GLY A 234 -11.95 -7.03 -1.94
CA GLY A 234 -12.59 -5.97 -1.13
C GLY A 234 -12.49 -6.19 0.39
N LYS A 235 -11.70 -7.17 0.84
CA LYS A 235 -11.47 -7.46 2.26
C LYS A 235 -10.28 -6.66 2.80
N SER A 236 -10.25 -6.44 4.11
CA SER A 236 -9.12 -5.81 4.78
C SER A 236 -7.82 -6.55 4.48
N ILE A 237 -6.76 -5.82 4.14
CA ILE A 237 -5.42 -6.37 3.93
C ILE A 237 -4.98 -7.13 5.19
N PRO A 238 -4.48 -8.38 5.08
CA PRO A 238 -3.98 -9.10 6.24
C PRO A 238 -2.79 -8.34 6.86
N CYS A 239 -2.93 -7.93 8.11
CA CYS A 239 -1.86 -7.29 8.86
C CYS A 239 -1.10 -8.34 9.67
N ILE A 240 0.17 -8.57 9.33
CA ILE A 240 1.09 -9.38 10.14
C ILE A 240 1.87 -8.43 11.04
N LYS A 241 1.82 -8.66 12.36
CA LYS A 241 2.68 -7.92 13.28
C LYS A 241 4.04 -8.60 13.34
N VAL A 242 5.09 -7.80 13.29
CA VAL A 242 6.49 -8.26 13.34
C VAL A 242 7.12 -7.73 14.62
N PHE A 243 7.82 -8.60 15.34
CA PHE A 243 8.55 -8.24 16.54
C PHE A 243 10.03 -8.62 16.40
N LYS A 244 10.91 -7.65 16.68
CA LYS A 244 12.36 -7.88 16.80
C LYS A 244 12.66 -8.42 18.20
N ALA A 245 13.12 -9.66 18.27
CA ALA A 245 13.56 -10.29 19.51
C ALA A 245 14.97 -9.85 19.95
N CYS A 246 15.72 -9.18 19.08
CA CYS A 246 17.02 -8.58 19.37
C CYS A 246 17.32 -7.39 18.45
N ASP A 247 18.30 -6.56 18.84
CA ASP A 247 18.65 -5.33 18.11
C ASP A 247 19.20 -5.60 16.71
N ASP A 248 19.95 -6.69 16.54
CA ASP A 248 20.53 -7.11 15.26
C ASP A 248 19.49 -7.62 14.24
N ALA A 249 18.25 -7.89 14.68
CA ALA A 249 17.22 -8.42 13.80
C ALA A 249 16.84 -7.40 12.73
N VAL A 250 16.68 -7.86 11.49
CA VAL A 250 16.30 -7.01 10.36
C VAL A 250 14.82 -7.20 10.05
N ILE A 251 14.02 -6.13 10.12
CA ILE A 251 12.60 -6.18 9.77
C ILE A 251 12.46 -6.69 8.33
N PRO A 252 11.63 -7.73 8.08
CA PRO A 252 11.43 -8.24 6.73
C PRO A 252 10.83 -7.16 5.83
N SER A 253 11.40 -6.99 4.63
CA SER A 253 10.98 -5.95 3.70
C SER A 253 10.91 -6.51 2.28
N LYS A 254 10.10 -5.90 1.42
CA LYS A 254 10.17 -6.18 -0.01
C LYS A 254 11.21 -5.29 -0.67
N ALA A 255 11.79 -5.73 -1.79
CA ALA A 255 12.63 -4.85 -2.61
C ALA A 255 11.76 -3.93 -3.47
N ARG A 256 10.63 -4.46 -3.97
CA ARG A 256 9.58 -3.73 -4.67
C ARG A 256 8.21 -4.08 -4.11
N TYR A 257 7.23 -3.17 -4.22
CA TYR A 257 5.90 -3.43 -3.68
C TYR A 257 5.19 -4.59 -4.38
N SER A 258 5.46 -4.75 -5.68
CA SER A 258 4.97 -5.86 -6.52
C SER A 258 5.62 -7.21 -6.21
N ASP A 259 6.69 -7.29 -5.42
CA ASP A 259 7.31 -8.58 -5.07
C ASP A 259 6.36 -9.44 -4.23
N ALA A 260 6.43 -10.76 -4.40
CA ALA A 260 5.53 -11.69 -3.70
C ALA A 260 5.86 -11.82 -2.20
N GLY A 261 7.14 -11.84 -1.83
CA GLY A 261 7.61 -12.12 -0.48
C GLY A 261 8.42 -10.99 0.15
N TYR A 262 8.55 -11.05 1.46
CA TYR A 262 9.41 -10.16 2.25
C TYR A 262 10.74 -10.86 2.52
N ASP A 263 11.86 -10.24 2.17
CA ASP A 263 13.19 -10.78 2.42
C ASP A 263 13.39 -11.04 3.92
N LEU A 264 13.87 -12.24 4.26
CA LEU A 264 14.27 -12.63 5.61
C LEU A 264 15.79 -12.65 5.73
N THR A 265 16.28 -12.10 6.84
CA THR A 265 17.72 -12.02 7.13
C THR A 265 18.06 -12.98 8.25
N ILE A 266 19.00 -13.89 8.00
CA ILE A 266 19.65 -14.65 9.06
C ILE A 266 20.79 -13.84 9.65
N ILE A 267 20.93 -13.84 10.97
CA ILE A 267 21.83 -12.93 11.69
C ILE A 267 22.95 -13.66 12.45
N LYS A 268 22.72 -14.90 12.91
CA LYS A 268 23.72 -15.72 13.61
C LYS A 268 23.41 -17.21 13.52
N GLU A 269 24.43 -18.05 13.68
CA GLU A 269 24.24 -19.47 13.92
C GLU A 269 23.50 -19.66 15.24
N HIS A 270 22.41 -20.44 15.22
CA HIS A 270 21.65 -20.82 16.41
C HIS A 270 22.06 -22.22 16.89
N LYS A 271 22.11 -23.18 15.95
CA LYS A 271 22.39 -24.58 16.27
C LYS A 271 22.84 -25.36 15.03
N ARG A 272 23.95 -26.09 15.14
CA ARG A 272 24.36 -27.09 14.13
C ARG A 272 23.61 -28.41 14.34
N LEU A 273 22.97 -28.93 13.29
CA LEU A 273 22.23 -30.21 13.33
C LEU A 273 23.08 -31.37 12.81
N THR A 274 23.84 -31.14 11.75
CA THR A 274 24.77 -32.10 11.14
C THR A 274 26.04 -31.36 10.72
N SER A 275 27.03 -32.05 10.13
CA SER A 275 28.20 -31.37 9.55
C SER A 275 27.80 -30.34 8.48
N ASN A 276 26.72 -30.60 7.74
CA ASN A 276 26.33 -29.82 6.57
C ASN A 276 25.07 -28.97 6.82
N THR A 277 24.31 -29.23 7.89
CA THR A 277 23.04 -28.54 8.20
C THR A 277 23.16 -27.70 9.46
N VAL A 278 22.86 -26.41 9.32
CA VAL A 278 22.91 -25.42 10.41
C VAL A 278 21.60 -24.65 10.46
N ILE A 279 21.05 -24.49 11.66
CA ILE A 279 19.94 -23.58 11.96
C ILE A 279 20.50 -22.21 12.27
N TYR A 280 19.98 -21.20 11.58
CA TYR A 280 20.29 -19.80 11.79
C TYR A 280 19.11 -19.06 12.39
N ASP A 281 19.44 -18.13 13.29
CA ASP A 281 18.51 -17.21 13.93
C ASP A 281 18.23 -16.01 13.00
N THR A 282 16.99 -15.55 12.95
CA THR A 282 16.60 -14.29 12.27
C THR A 282 16.35 -13.13 13.24
N GLY A 283 16.12 -13.44 14.53
CA GLY A 283 15.64 -12.51 15.54
C GLY A 283 14.23 -11.98 15.29
N ILE A 284 13.45 -12.60 14.39
CA ILE A 284 12.10 -12.16 14.03
C ILE A 284 11.04 -13.09 14.63
N LYS A 285 9.98 -12.49 15.19
CA LYS A 285 8.74 -13.17 15.58
C LYS A 285 7.56 -12.57 14.82
N LEU A 286 6.54 -13.38 14.55
CA LEU A 286 5.33 -12.94 13.85
C LEU A 286 4.07 -13.16 14.69
N GLU A 287 3.10 -12.26 14.55
CA GLU A 287 1.69 -12.50 14.84
C GLU A 287 0.94 -12.52 13.50
N ILE A 288 0.55 -13.72 13.07
CA ILE A 288 -0.13 -13.93 11.80
C ILE A 288 -1.66 -13.84 12.01
N PRO A 289 -2.40 -13.10 11.16
CA PRO A 289 -3.84 -12.92 11.30
C PRO A 289 -4.62 -14.21 11.03
N ASN A 290 -5.85 -14.29 11.53
CA ASN A 290 -6.75 -15.43 11.33
C ASN A 290 -6.95 -15.77 9.86
N GLY A 291 -6.87 -17.06 9.53
CA GLY A 291 -7.08 -17.56 8.16
C GLY A 291 -5.87 -17.41 7.24
N TYR A 292 -4.68 -17.14 7.80
CA TYR A 292 -3.43 -17.06 7.05
C TYR A 292 -2.33 -17.88 7.72
N TYR A 293 -1.38 -18.31 6.90
CA TYR A 293 -0.10 -18.88 7.33
C TYR A 293 1.03 -18.22 6.52
N VAL A 294 2.27 -18.49 6.90
CA VAL A 294 3.45 -17.96 6.21
C VAL A 294 4.33 -19.09 5.69
N GLU A 295 4.75 -18.98 4.44
CA GLU A 295 5.76 -19.85 3.81
C GLU A 295 7.11 -19.14 3.80
N ILE A 296 8.13 -19.77 4.37
CA ILE A 296 9.54 -19.38 4.19
C ILE A 296 10.08 -20.16 2.99
N VAL A 297 10.45 -19.44 1.94
CA VAL A 297 11.04 -20.02 0.72
C VAL A 297 12.41 -19.44 0.45
N PRO A 298 13.32 -20.17 -0.22
CA PRO A 298 14.61 -19.62 -0.58
C PRO A 298 14.49 -18.49 -1.61
N ARG A 299 15.42 -17.54 -1.57
CA ARG A 299 15.60 -16.57 -2.65
C ARG A 299 16.34 -17.22 -3.81
N SER A 300 16.09 -16.78 -5.03
CA SER A 300 16.76 -17.31 -6.23
C SER A 300 18.29 -17.26 -6.13
N SER A 301 18.84 -16.23 -5.49
CA SER A 301 20.29 -16.05 -5.28
C SER A 301 20.93 -17.14 -4.42
N ILE A 302 20.16 -17.85 -3.56
CA ILE A 302 20.71 -18.93 -2.73
C ILE A 302 21.34 -20.03 -3.58
N SER A 303 20.84 -20.27 -4.80
CA SER A 303 21.34 -21.29 -5.71
C SER A 303 22.83 -21.14 -6.05
N ARG A 304 23.38 -19.91 -5.95
CA ARG A 304 24.80 -19.62 -6.21
C ARG A 304 25.71 -19.91 -5.03
N SER A 305 25.15 -20.19 -3.86
CA SER A 305 25.89 -20.35 -2.61
C SER A 305 26.25 -21.81 -2.27
N GLY A 306 25.68 -22.76 -3.01
CA GLY A 306 25.73 -24.18 -2.67
C GLY A 306 24.94 -24.55 -1.42
N TYR A 307 24.14 -23.64 -0.86
CA TYR A 307 23.17 -23.94 0.20
C TYR A 307 21.76 -24.14 -0.35
N MET A 308 21.00 -24.98 0.35
CA MET A 308 19.56 -25.14 0.19
C MET A 308 18.86 -24.94 1.54
N LEU A 309 17.59 -24.52 1.51
CA LEU A 309 16.73 -24.58 2.68
C LEU A 309 16.43 -26.04 3.00
N ALA A 310 16.82 -26.51 4.19
CA ALA A 310 16.83 -27.93 4.55
C ALA A 310 15.44 -28.59 4.52
N ASN A 311 14.38 -27.82 4.74
CA ASN A 311 12.99 -28.28 4.67
C ASN A 311 12.25 -27.84 3.39
N ASN A 312 12.95 -27.26 2.40
CA ASN A 312 12.44 -26.72 1.13
C ASN A 312 11.43 -25.57 1.24
N VAL A 313 10.38 -25.72 2.03
CA VAL A 313 9.40 -24.70 2.38
C VAL A 313 9.17 -24.75 3.89
N GLY A 314 9.46 -23.66 4.59
CA GLY A 314 9.15 -23.51 6.01
C GLY A 314 7.71 -23.07 6.19
N ILE A 315 6.86 -23.94 6.74
CA ILE A 315 5.48 -23.58 7.11
C ILE A 315 5.50 -22.97 8.51
N ILE A 316 5.07 -21.72 8.61
CA ILE A 316 4.87 -21.01 9.88
C ILE A 316 3.38 -20.90 10.12
N ASP A 317 2.91 -21.69 11.09
CA ASP A 317 1.50 -21.74 11.46
C ASP A 317 1.02 -20.43 12.07
N GLN A 318 -0.28 -20.16 11.88
CA GLN A 318 -0.95 -18.97 12.41
C GLN A 318 -0.73 -18.76 13.92
N GLY A 319 -0.67 -19.85 14.70
CA GLY A 319 -0.48 -19.84 16.15
C GLY A 319 0.97 -19.71 16.63
N TYR A 320 1.96 -19.77 15.73
CA TYR A 320 3.36 -19.71 16.12
C TYR A 320 3.73 -18.31 16.61
N ARG A 321 4.33 -18.22 17.80
CA ARG A 321 4.82 -16.97 18.41
C ARG A 321 6.32 -17.04 18.76
N GLY A 322 6.95 -18.15 18.39
CA GLY A 322 8.38 -18.35 18.58
C GLY A 322 9.20 -17.51 17.61
N ASN A 323 10.51 -17.57 17.79
CA ASN A 323 11.47 -16.94 16.90
C ASN A 323 11.59 -17.73 15.59
N LEU A 324 11.59 -17.04 14.45
CA LEU A 324 11.76 -17.66 13.15
C LEU A 324 13.22 -18.11 12.98
N TYR A 325 13.37 -19.37 12.59
CA TYR A 325 14.66 -19.98 12.31
C TYR A 325 14.71 -20.48 10.87
N ILE A 326 15.90 -20.41 10.26
CA ILE A 326 16.15 -20.87 8.90
C ILE A 326 17.21 -21.96 8.97
N ALA A 327 16.87 -23.17 8.55
CA ALA A 327 17.80 -24.28 8.48
C ALA A 327 18.40 -24.36 7.07
N LEU A 328 19.70 -24.13 6.93
CA LEU A 328 20.41 -24.27 5.66
C LEU A 328 21.25 -25.55 5.66
N THR A 329 21.19 -26.28 4.56
CA THR A 329 22.05 -27.43 4.26
C THR A 329 23.02 -27.07 3.14
N LYS A 330 24.32 -27.26 3.35
CA LYS A 330 25.34 -27.22 2.32
C LYS A 330 25.23 -28.48 1.46
N ILE A 331 25.05 -28.29 0.16
CA ILE A 331 24.91 -29.37 -0.84
C ILE A 331 26.06 -29.40 -1.85
N ASN A 332 26.90 -28.36 -1.89
CA ASN A 332 28.09 -28.32 -2.72
C ASN A 332 29.28 -27.81 -1.90
N ASP A 333 30.17 -28.72 -1.52
CA ASP A 333 31.34 -28.45 -0.69
C ASP A 333 32.43 -27.65 -1.41
N GLU A 334 32.38 -27.55 -2.75
CA GLU A 334 33.33 -26.74 -3.54
C GLU A 334 33.03 -25.24 -3.49
N THR A 335 31.84 -24.86 -3.02
CA THR A 335 31.45 -23.44 -2.89
C THR A 335 31.83 -22.87 -1.52
N PRO A 336 32.24 -21.59 -1.43
CA PRO A 336 32.59 -20.93 -0.16
C PRO A 336 31.52 -21.09 0.94
N ASP A 337 31.95 -21.25 2.18
CA ASP A 337 31.08 -21.32 3.36
C ASP A 337 30.55 -19.91 3.72
N ILE A 338 29.47 -19.83 4.50
CA ILE A 338 28.93 -18.58 5.07
C ILE A 338 29.91 -17.90 6.06
N THR A 339 30.95 -18.61 6.47
CA THR A 339 32.03 -18.04 7.27
C THR A 339 33.12 -17.37 6.42
N ASP A 340 33.05 -17.47 5.09
CA ASP A 340 33.97 -16.79 4.17
C ASP A 340 33.51 -15.35 3.92
N PRO A 341 34.21 -14.34 4.49
CA PRO A 341 33.78 -12.95 4.45
C PRO A 341 33.78 -12.33 3.06
N ASP A 342 34.48 -12.93 2.09
CA ASP A 342 34.62 -12.42 0.72
C ASP A 342 33.47 -12.86 -0.20
N ASN A 343 32.68 -13.86 0.23
CA ASN A 343 31.62 -14.46 -0.59
C ASN A 343 30.23 -14.34 0.06
N TRP A 344 30.01 -15.03 1.17
CA TRP A 344 28.72 -15.09 1.86
C TRP A 344 28.98 -14.86 3.34
N ARG A 345 28.31 -13.88 3.94
CA ARG A 345 28.48 -13.59 5.37
C ARG A 345 27.18 -13.18 6.02
N LEU A 346 27.09 -13.45 7.31
CA LEU A 346 26.04 -12.91 8.16
C LEU A 346 26.24 -11.39 8.38
N PRO A 347 25.15 -10.60 8.47
CA PRO A 347 23.76 -10.99 8.23
C PRO A 347 23.49 -11.26 6.74
N TRP A 348 22.78 -12.35 6.43
CA TRP A 348 22.55 -12.79 5.04
C TRP A 348 21.05 -12.88 4.72
N LYS A 349 20.65 -12.24 3.61
CA LYS A 349 19.28 -12.31 3.07
C LYS A 349 19.15 -13.46 2.07
N CYS A 350 18.96 -14.68 2.57
CA CYS A 350 18.93 -15.90 1.76
C CYS A 350 17.52 -16.47 1.49
N CYS A 351 16.54 -16.10 2.30
CA CYS A 351 15.15 -16.57 2.19
C CYS A 351 14.18 -15.39 2.16
N GLN A 352 12.93 -15.66 1.86
CA GLN A 352 11.84 -14.70 1.89
C GLN A 352 10.59 -15.36 2.48
N MET A 353 9.74 -14.58 3.13
CA MET A 353 8.45 -15.02 3.62
C MET A 353 7.32 -14.61 2.69
N ILE A 354 6.41 -15.53 2.37
CA ILE A 354 5.22 -15.31 1.55
C ILE A 354 3.98 -15.59 2.41
N VAL A 355 3.04 -14.66 2.43
CA VAL A 355 1.78 -14.79 3.17
C VAL A 355 0.77 -15.53 2.30
N LYS A 356 0.11 -16.54 2.86
CA LYS A 356 -0.84 -17.39 2.14
C LYS A 356 -2.15 -17.51 2.91
N LYS A 357 -3.28 -17.50 2.19
CA LYS A 357 -4.60 -17.83 2.76
C LYS A 357 -4.64 -19.31 3.12
N GLN A 358 -5.13 -19.62 4.31
CA GLN A 358 -5.35 -20.98 4.77
C GLN A 358 -6.75 -21.45 4.38
N ILE A 359 -6.85 -22.60 3.71
CA ILE A 359 -8.12 -23.28 3.45
C ILE A 359 -8.33 -24.33 4.55
N TYR A 360 -9.36 -24.14 5.37
CA TYR A 360 -9.76 -25.15 6.35
C TYR A 360 -10.65 -26.19 5.69
N SER A 361 -10.19 -27.45 5.67
CA SER A 361 -10.96 -28.58 5.14
C SER A 361 -11.39 -29.52 6.27
N LYS A 362 -12.62 -30.03 6.17
CA LYS A 362 -13.08 -31.13 7.01
C LYS A 362 -12.71 -32.45 6.34
N LEU A 363 -11.90 -33.24 7.01
CA LEU A 363 -11.63 -34.61 6.57
C LEU A 363 -12.87 -35.48 6.86
N VAL A 364 -13.39 -36.14 5.82
CA VAL A 364 -14.51 -37.09 5.92
C VAL A 364 -13.98 -38.46 5.53
N VAL A 365 -14.10 -39.42 6.45
CA VAL A 365 -13.74 -40.82 6.19
C VAL A 365 -14.86 -41.47 5.41
N CYS A 366 -14.56 -42.12 4.28
CA CYS A 366 -15.53 -42.84 3.45
C CYS A 366 -15.00 -44.23 3.04
N ASN A 367 -15.89 -45.08 2.53
CA ASN A 367 -15.49 -46.36 1.96
C ASN A 367 -14.96 -46.16 0.54
N SER A 368 -14.17 -47.12 0.04
CA SER A 368 -13.65 -47.07 -1.33
C SER A 368 -14.75 -47.04 -2.40
N THR A 369 -15.95 -47.55 -2.09
CA THR A 369 -17.13 -47.53 -2.97
C THR A 369 -17.70 -46.12 -3.16
N ASP A 370 -17.40 -45.20 -2.25
CA ASP A 370 -17.92 -43.83 -2.25
C ASP A 370 -17.01 -42.87 -3.04
N ILE A 371 -15.85 -43.35 -3.51
CA ILE A 371 -14.87 -42.56 -4.27
C ILE A 371 -15.20 -42.67 -5.77
N GLU A 372 -15.46 -41.53 -6.41
CA GLU A 372 -15.70 -41.46 -7.85
C GLU A 372 -14.47 -41.91 -8.65
N LYS A 373 -14.70 -42.58 -9.78
CA LYS A 373 -13.64 -42.97 -10.71
C LYS A 373 -13.26 -41.77 -11.56
N SER A 374 -11.96 -41.59 -11.80
CA SER A 374 -11.43 -40.59 -12.73
C SER A 374 -10.59 -41.25 -13.83
N ASP A 375 -10.46 -40.59 -14.97
CA ASP A 375 -9.65 -41.08 -16.10
C ASP A 375 -8.16 -41.27 -15.73
N ARG A 376 -7.64 -40.46 -14.80
CA ARG A 376 -6.27 -40.62 -14.27
C ARG A 376 -6.14 -41.85 -13.37
N GLY A 377 -7.21 -42.22 -12.65
CA GLY A 377 -7.24 -43.36 -11.74
C GLY A 377 -6.06 -43.38 -10.76
N THR A 378 -5.26 -44.44 -10.82
CA THR A 378 -4.08 -44.68 -9.96
C THR A 378 -2.74 -44.27 -10.60
N GLY A 379 -2.76 -43.56 -11.74
CA GLY A 379 -1.54 -43.14 -12.44
C GLY A 379 -0.70 -42.13 -11.65
N ALA A 380 0.58 -42.45 -11.42
CA ALA A 380 1.56 -41.64 -10.69
C ALA A 380 2.94 -41.65 -11.39
N PHE A 381 3.87 -40.77 -10.96
CA PHE A 381 5.27 -40.72 -11.41
C PHE A 381 5.50 -40.56 -12.93
N GLY A 382 4.85 -39.57 -13.55
CA GLY A 382 5.00 -39.36 -15.00
C GLY A 382 4.14 -40.32 -15.85
N SER A 383 3.04 -40.85 -15.30
CA SER A 383 2.14 -41.73 -16.06
C SER A 383 1.51 -41.11 -17.32
N THR A 384 1.70 -39.80 -17.54
CA THR A 384 1.25 -39.07 -18.72
C THR A 384 2.41 -38.56 -19.60
N GLY A 385 3.66 -38.96 -19.33
CA GLY A 385 4.85 -38.48 -20.04
C GLY A 385 6.16 -39.04 -19.53
#